data_AF-A0A972KG76-F1
#
_entry.id   AF-A0A972KG76-F1
#
_cell.length_a   1.000
_cell.length_b   1.000
_cell.length_c   1.000
_cell.angle_alpha   90.00
_cell.angle_beta   90.00
_cell.angle_gamma   90.00
#
_symmetry.space_group_name_H-M   'P 1'
#
loop_
_entity.id
_entity.type
_entity.pdbx_description
1 polymer ?
#
loop_
_entity_poly.entity_id
_entity_poly.type
_entity_poly.pdbx_seq_one_letter_code
_entity_poly.pdbx_strand_id
1 'polypeptide(L)' 'MSYTIRVATQADQTFLREMLHDALFVPPGHEPLQRSVVNQPDIAHYADGFGTRPGDVGLIAEDA' A
#
# COMPACT_ATOMS: atom_id res chain seq x y z
N MET A 1 -6.83 5.08 -22.01
CA MET A 1 -6.45 5.32 -20.62
C MET A 1 -5.15 6.09 -20.62
N SER A 2 -5.16 7.33 -20.14
CA SER A 2 -3.94 8.11 -19.87
C SER A 2 -3.70 8.10 -18.37
N TYR A 3 -2.47 7.85 -17.96
CA TYR A 3 -2.06 7.90 -16.57
C TYR A 3 -0.78 8.70 -16.43
N THR A 4 -0.59 9.31 -15.27
CA THR A 4 0.69 9.92 -14.88
C THR A 4 1.33 9.08 -13.79
N ILE A 5 2.66 8.93 -13.84
CA ILE A 5 3.42 8.29 -12.77
C ILE A 5 4.11 9.40 -11.97
N ARG A 6 3.94 9.37 -10.65
CA ARG A 6 4.69 10.24 -9.73
C ARG A 6 5.38 9.42 -8.64
N VAL A 7 6.37 10.04 -8.01
CA VAL A 7 7.03 9.47 -6.83
C VAL A 7 6.06 9.54 -5.64
N ALA A 8 5.97 8.44 -4.91
CA ALA A 8 5.23 8.37 -3.65
C ALA A 8 5.96 9.17 -2.57
N THR A 9 5.20 9.81 -1.71
CA THR A 9 5.67 10.64 -0.61
C THR A 9 5.13 10.12 0.71
N GLN A 10 5.59 10.69 1.82
CA GLN A 10 5.03 10.38 3.13
C GLN A 10 3.51 10.62 3.22
N ALA A 11 2.98 11.60 2.47
CA ALA A 11 1.55 11.88 2.44
C ALA A 11 0.72 10.72 1.85
N ASP A 12 1.36 9.83 1.09
CA ASP A 12 0.71 8.69 0.46
C ASP A 12 0.61 7.46 1.37
N GLN A 13 1.09 7.54 2.63
CA GLN A 13 1.06 6.40 3.55
C GLN A 13 -0.33 5.76 3.66
N THR A 14 -1.40 6.56 3.75
CA THR A 14 -2.78 6.01 3.83
C THR A 14 -3.15 5.24 2.57
N PHE A 15 -2.85 5.79 1.39
CA PHE A 15 -3.09 5.11 0.11
C PHE A 15 -2.27 3.82 0.00
N LEU A 16 -1.00 3.85 0.39
CA LEU A 16 -0.13 2.67 0.40
C LEU A 16 -0.64 1.58 1.34
N ARG A 17 -1.25 1.94 2.48
CA ARG A 17 -1.91 0.97 3.37
C ARG A 17 -3.10 0.27 2.72
N GLU A 18 -3.87 0.99 1.91
CA GLU A 18 -4.98 0.42 1.13
C GLU A 18 -4.44 -0.52 0.05
N MET A 19 -3.43 -0.09 -0.71
CA MET A 19 -2.81 -0.93 -1.74
C MET A 19 -2.15 -2.18 -1.14
N LEU A 20 -1.56 -2.08 0.05
CA LEU A 20 -0.99 -3.21 0.76
C LEU A 20 -2.07 -4.24 1.13
N HIS A 21 -3.25 -3.80 1.57
CA HIS A 21 -4.37 -4.71 1.83
C HIS A 21 -4.76 -5.46 0.55
N ASP A 22 -4.92 -4.74 -0.56
CA ASP A 22 -5.38 -5.32 -1.83
C ASP A 22 -4.34 -6.23 -2.48
N ALA A 23 -3.06 -6.03 -2.17
CA ALA A 23 -1.96 -6.89 -2.60
C ALA A 23 -1.87 -8.22 -1.84
N LEU A 24 -2.54 -8.36 -0.68
CA LEU A 24 -2.52 -9.60 0.09
C LEU A 24 -3.30 -10.69 -0.64
N PHE A 25 -2.64 -11.83 -0.81
CA PHE A 25 -3.23 -12.97 -1.50
C PHE A 25 -4.38 -13.59 -0.70
N VAL A 26 -5.55 -13.70 -1.33
CA VAL A 26 -6.70 -14.46 -0.83
C VAL A 26 -6.90 -15.66 -1.74
N PRO A 27 -6.80 -16.91 -1.22
CA PRO A 27 -7.02 -18.08 -2.05
C PRO A 27 -8.45 -18.12 -2.61
N PRO A 28 -8.67 -18.67 -3.82
CA PRO A 28 -10.01 -18.81 -4.37
C PRO A 28 -10.97 -19.53 -3.40
N GLY A 29 -12.21 -19.04 -3.31
CA GLY A 29 -13.24 -19.59 -2.44
C GLY A 29 -13.11 -19.23 -0.95
N HIS A 30 -12.15 -18.38 -0.56
CA HIS A 30 -12.04 -17.84 0.79
C HIS A 30 -12.65 -16.44 0.87
N GLU A 31 -13.12 -16.08 2.06
CA GLU A 31 -13.59 -14.73 2.33
C GLU A 31 -12.44 -13.71 2.22
N PRO A 32 -12.74 -12.47 1.76
CA PRO A 32 -11.76 -11.39 1.76
C PRO A 32 -11.16 -11.16 3.15
N LEU A 33 -9.88 -10.75 3.17
CA LEU A 33 -9.24 -10.34 4.42
C LEU A 33 -9.95 -9.11 4.99
N GLN A 34 -10.00 -9.03 6.33
CA GLN A 34 -10.47 -7.82 6.97
C GLN A 34 -9.46 -6.70 6.76
N ARG A 35 -9.93 -5.47 6.58
CA ARG A 35 -9.06 -4.28 6.51
C ARG A 35 -8.13 -4.13 7.72
N SER A 36 -8.51 -4.67 8.88
CA SER A 36 -7.67 -4.68 10.08
C SER A 36 -6.39 -5.51 9.94
N VAL A 37 -6.28 -6.38 8.93
CA VAL A 37 -5.09 -7.21 8.69
C VAL A 37 -3.82 -6.37 8.51
N VAL A 38 -3.91 -5.18 7.89
CA VAL A 38 -2.76 -4.27 7.72
C VAL A 38 -2.32 -3.58 9.02
N ASN A 39 -3.05 -3.78 10.12
CA ASN A 39 -2.65 -3.30 11.45
C ASN A 39 -1.77 -4.33 12.19
N GLN A 40 -1.67 -5.56 11.69
CA GLN A 40 -0.79 -6.56 12.31
C GLN A 40 0.68 -6.11 12.17
N PRO A 41 1.51 -6.20 13.21
CA PRO A 41 2.90 -5.72 13.16
C PRO A 41 3.71 -6.28 11.98
N ASP A 42 3.46 -7.54 11.63
CA ASP A 42 4.13 -8.25 10.53
C ASP A 42 3.76 -7.73 9.13
N ILE A 43 2.74 -6.86 9.03
CA ILE A 43 2.26 -6.26 7.78
C ILE A 43 2.40 -4.73 7.84
N ALA A 44 2.04 -4.12 8.97
CA ALA A 44 2.00 -2.68 9.15
C ALA A 44 3.34 -1.99 8.82
N HIS A 45 4.47 -2.65 9.09
CA HIS A 45 5.81 -2.08 8.89
C HIS A 45 6.17 -1.75 7.44
N TYR A 46 5.45 -2.31 6.45
CA TYR A 46 5.62 -2.00 5.02
C TYR A 46 5.09 -0.62 4.63
N ALA A 47 4.13 -0.08 5.37
CA ALA A 47 3.52 1.22 5.07
C ALA A 47 3.72 2.24 6.19
N ASP A 48 3.81 1.81 7.45
CA ASP A 48 3.93 2.72 8.58
C ASP A 48 5.25 3.49 8.57
N GLY A 49 5.15 4.81 8.54
CA GLY A 49 6.30 5.70 8.42
C GLY A 49 6.94 5.65 7.05
N PHE A 50 6.22 5.24 6.00
CA PHE A 50 6.73 5.30 4.63
C PHE A 50 7.23 6.70 4.28
N GLY A 51 8.37 6.78 3.60
CA GLY A 51 9.04 8.01 3.23
C GLY A 51 9.90 8.61 4.35
N THR A 52 9.97 7.97 5.52
CA THR A 52 10.84 8.42 6.63
C THR A 52 12.14 7.63 6.72
N ARG A 53 12.23 6.46 6.09
CA ARG A 53 13.37 5.56 6.20
C ARG A 53 14.25 5.66 4.95
N PRO A 54 15.58 5.60 5.09
CA PRO A 54 16.46 5.48 3.94
C PRO A 54 16.13 4.21 3.14
N GLY A 55 15.83 4.38 1.86
CA GLY A 55 15.45 3.27 0.98
C GLY A 55 13.95 3.11 0.76
N ASP A 56 13.10 3.92 1.41
CA ASP A 56 11.70 4.02 1.04
C ASP A 56 11.59 4.61 -0.38
N VAL A 57 11.17 3.79 -1.33
CA VAL A 57 10.98 4.15 -2.74
C VAL A 57 9.60 3.66 -3.17
N GLY A 58 8.81 4.54 -3.79
CA GLY A 58 7.50 4.20 -4.31
C GLY A 58 7.13 5.04 -5.53
N LEU A 59 6.34 4.46 -6.41
CA LEU A 59 5.77 5.11 -7.59
C LEU A 59 4.27 4.87 -7.59
N ILE A 60 3.49 5.91 -7.86
CA ILE A 60 2.04 5.86 -7.92
C ILE A 60 1.63 6.24 -9.34
N ALA A 61 0.83 5.36 -9.96
CA ALA A 61 0.13 5.67 -11.19
C ALA A 61 -1.24 6.27 -10.82
N GLU A 62 -1.52 7.44 -11.36
CA GLU A 62 -2.79 8.15 -11.17
C GLU A 62 -3.43 8.34 -12.54
N ASP A 63 -4.76 8.22 -12.59
CA ASP A 63 -5.50 8.62 -13.80
C ASP A 63 -5.23 10.11 -14.07
N ALA A 64 -4.93 10.41 -15.34
CA ALA A 64 -4.57 11.75 -15.79
C ALA A 64 -5.77 12.70 -15.90
#